data_AF-A0AAW8XJ66-F1
#
_entry.id   AF-A0AAW8XJ66-F1
#
_cell.length_a   1.000
_cell.length_b   1.000
_cell.length_c   1.000
_cell.angle_alpha   90.00
_cell.angle_beta   90.00
_cell.angle_gamma   90.00
#
_symmetry.space_group_name_H-M   'P 1'
#
loop_
_entity.id
_entity.type
_entity.pdbx_description
1 polymer ?
#
loop_
_entity_poly.entity_id
_entity_poly.type
_entity_poly.pdbx_seq_one_letter_code
_entity_poly.pdbx_strand_id
1 'polypeptide(L)'
;MATRTQARGAVVELLYAFESGNEEIKKIASSMLEEKKIKNNQLAFALSLFNGVLERINEIDALIEPHLKDWDFKRLGSMEKA
;
A
#
# COMPACT_ATOMS: atom_id res chain seq x y z
N MET A 1 10.71 -18.85 -1.00
CA MET A 1 10.18 -17.93 0.03
C MET A 1 10.21 -16.54 -0.55
N ALA A 2 9.12 -15.78 -0.48
CA ALA A 2 9.12 -14.41 -0.99
C ALA A 2 10.11 -13.53 -0.20
N THR A 3 10.77 -12.60 -0.88
CA THR A 3 11.65 -11.62 -0.23
C THR A 3 10.83 -10.47 0.35
N ARG A 4 11.42 -9.70 1.27
CA ARG A 4 10.80 -8.46 1.78
C ARG A 4 10.53 -7.45 0.67
N THR A 5 11.36 -7.43 -0.37
CA THR A 5 11.16 -6.59 -1.55
C THR A 5 9.92 -7.00 -2.34
N GLN A 6 9.72 -8.31 -2.56
CA GLN A 6 8.51 -8.83 -3.22
C GLN A 6 7.25 -8.54 -2.40
N ALA A 7 7.32 -8.70 -1.08
CA ALA A 7 6.21 -8.38 -0.19
C ALA A 7 5.84 -6.87 -0.26
N ARG A 8 6.84 -5.98 -0.23
CA ARG A 8 6.61 -4.53 -0.38
C ARG A 8 6.03 -4.17 -1.74
N GLY A 9 6.54 -4.74 -2.82
CA GLY A 9 5.97 -4.52 -4.17
C GLY A 9 4.49 -4.88 -4.24
N ALA A 10 4.10 -6.02 -3.65
CA ALA A 10 2.70 -6.40 -3.59
C ALA A 10 1.85 -5.47 -2.72
N VAL A 11 2.41 -4.87 -1.66
CA VAL A 11 1.70 -3.87 -0.84
C VAL A 11 1.44 -2.59 -1.64
N VAL A 12 2.38 -2.11 -2.46
CA VAL A 12 2.15 -0.96 -3.34
C VAL A 12 1.02 -1.25 -4.33
N GLU A 13 0.96 -2.44 -4.91
CA GLU A 13 -0.16 -2.84 -5.77
C GLU A 13 -1.51 -2.82 -5.04
N LEU A 14 -1.54 -3.25 -3.77
CA LEU A 14 -2.75 -3.22 -2.93
C LEU A 14 -3.17 -1.77 -2.60
N LEU A 15 -2.22 -0.90 -2.28
CA LEU A 15 -2.46 0.52 -2.00
C LEU A 15 -2.97 1.25 -3.25
N TYR A 16 -2.38 0.98 -4.41
CA TYR A 16 -2.83 1.51 -5.68
C TYR A 16 -4.29 1.11 -5.99
N ALA A 17 -4.63 -0.16 -5.80
CA ALA A 17 -6.00 -0.65 -5.99
C ALA A 17 -6.98 0.03 -5.02
N PHE A 18 -6.57 0.22 -3.76
CA PHE A 18 -7.36 0.93 -2.76
C PHE A 18 -7.61 2.39 -3.15
N GLU A 19 -6.56 3.14 -3.49
CA GLU A 19 -6.63 4.54 -3.94
C GLU A 19 -7.45 4.71 -5.22
N SER A 20 -7.50 3.70 -6.07
CA SER A 20 -8.33 3.68 -7.28
C SER A 20 -9.83 3.46 -6.99
N GLY A 21 -10.23 3.34 -5.73
CA GLY A 21 -11.63 3.19 -5.30
C GLY A 21 -12.07 1.74 -5.05
N ASN A 22 -11.15 0.76 -5.08
CA ASN A 22 -11.49 -0.62 -4.75
C ASN A 22 -11.38 -0.86 -3.24
N GLU A 23 -12.40 -0.48 -2.47
CA GLU A 23 -12.43 -0.71 -1.02
C GLU A 23 -12.46 -2.21 -0.64
N GLU A 24 -12.98 -3.06 -1.52
CA GLU A 24 -13.02 -4.51 -1.31
C GLU A 24 -11.62 -5.14 -1.27
N ILE A 25 -10.60 -4.44 -1.79
CA ILE A 25 -9.21 -4.91 -1.78
C ILE A 25 -8.74 -5.25 -0.36
N LYS A 26 -9.24 -4.56 0.68
CA LYS A 26 -8.91 -4.88 2.08
C LYS A 26 -9.32 -6.29 2.48
N LYS A 27 -10.46 -6.75 1.97
CA LYS A 27 -11.01 -8.08 2.27
C LYS A 27 -10.27 -9.19 1.53
N ILE A 28 -9.80 -8.91 0.31
CA ILE A 28 -9.12 -9.90 -0.55
C ILE A 28 -7.59 -9.81 -0.53
N ALA A 29 -7.01 -8.85 0.21
CA ALA A 29 -5.57 -8.63 0.30
C ALA A 29 -4.78 -9.88 0.71
N SER A 30 -5.28 -10.64 1.69
CA SER A 30 -4.63 -11.89 2.12
C SER A 30 -4.59 -12.93 1.00
N SER A 31 -5.72 -13.17 0.34
CA SER A 31 -5.82 -14.08 -0.82
C SER A 31 -4.89 -13.66 -1.96
N MET A 32 -4.86 -12.38 -2.32
CA MET A 32 -4.00 -11.89 -3.40
C MET A 32 -2.51 -12.07 -3.08
N LEU A 33 -2.10 -11.84 -1.83
CA LEU A 33 -0.72 -12.06 -1.38
C LEU A 33 -0.36 -13.55 -1.43
N GLU A 34 -1.28 -14.43 -1.03
CA GLU A 34 -1.08 -15.87 -1.09
C GLU A 34 -0.97 -16.41 -2.52
N GLU A 35 -1.79 -15.90 -3.45
CA GLU A 35 -1.70 -16.19 -4.89
C GLU A 35 -0.34 -15.80 -5.47
N LYS A 36 0.23 -14.67 -5.02
CA LYS A 36 1.60 -14.23 -5.34
C LYS A 36 2.69 -15.03 -4.63
N LYS A 37 2.34 -16.13 -3.94
CA LYS A 37 3.25 -16.99 -3.17
C LYS A 37 3.94 -16.26 -2.00
N ILE A 38 3.34 -15.19 -1.49
CA ILE A 38 3.77 -14.48 -0.29
C ILE A 38 3.05 -15.12 0.91
N LYS A 39 3.79 -15.81 1.77
CA LYS A 39 3.25 -16.66 2.84
C LYS A 39 4.00 -16.45 4.15
N ASN A 40 3.47 -17.01 5.24
CA ASN A 40 4.09 -17.04 6.57
C ASN A 40 4.48 -15.62 7.05
N ASN A 41 5.71 -15.43 7.52
CA ASN A 41 6.21 -14.16 8.05
C ASN A 41 6.13 -13.01 7.04
N GLN A 42 6.20 -13.29 5.73
CA GLN A 42 6.09 -12.24 4.71
C GLN A 42 4.65 -11.82 4.47
N LEU A 43 3.69 -12.75 4.61
CA LEU A 43 2.27 -12.44 4.58
C LEU A 43 1.87 -11.56 5.77
N ALA A 44 2.28 -11.96 6.99
CA ALA A 44 2.03 -11.18 8.20
C ALA A 44 2.65 -9.77 8.09
N PHE A 45 3.87 -9.67 7.55
CA PHE A 45 4.50 -8.39 7.29
C PHE A 45 3.74 -7.54 6.28
N ALA A 46 3.39 -8.10 5.12
CA ALA A 46 2.71 -7.37 4.06
C ALA A 46 1.35 -6.84 4.53
N LEU A 47 0.56 -7.67 5.23
CA LEU A 47 -0.73 -7.27 5.80
C LEU A 47 -0.57 -6.20 6.87
N SER A 48 0.42 -6.33 7.77
CA SER A 48 0.70 -5.32 8.79
C SER A 48 1.11 -3.99 8.17
N LEU A 49 1.93 -4.01 7.11
CA LEU A 49 2.34 -2.80 6.40
C LEU A 49 1.16 -2.14 5.70
N PHE A 50 0.38 -2.92 4.95
CA PHE A 50 -0.80 -2.43 4.23
C PHE A 50 -1.83 -1.80 5.18
N ASN A 51 -2.23 -2.51 6.24
CA ASN A 51 -3.19 -1.99 7.21
C ASN A 51 -2.66 -0.78 7.97
N GLY A 52 -1.39 -0.80 8.38
CA GLY A 52 -0.77 0.31 9.10
C GLY A 52 -0.70 1.60 8.27
N VAL A 53 -0.47 1.49 6.96
CA VAL A 53 -0.54 2.63 6.04
C VAL A 53 -1.97 3.15 5.96
N LEU A 54 -2.95 2.27 5.74
CA LEU A 54 -4.36 2.66 5.63
C LEU A 54 -4.91 3.34 6.90
N GLU A 55 -4.50 2.88 8.08
CA GLU A 55 -4.88 3.48 9.36
C GLU A 55 -4.32 4.89 9.55
N ARG A 56 -3.17 5.19 8.91
CA ARG A 56 -2.42 6.44 9.09
C ARG A 56 -2.34 7.26 7.81
N ILE A 57 -3.14 6.96 6.79
CA ILE A 57 -2.98 7.54 5.46
C ILE A 57 -3.05 9.07 5.50
N ASN A 58 -4.00 9.64 6.24
CA ASN A 58 -4.12 11.08 6.42
C ASN A 58 -2.94 11.70 7.16
N GLU A 59 -2.37 11.01 8.16
CA GLU A 59 -1.18 11.47 8.90
C GLU A 59 0.05 11.45 7.99
N ILE A 60 0.21 10.39 7.19
CA ILE A 60 1.31 10.23 6.24
C ILE A 60 1.23 11.31 5.16
N ASP A 61 0.06 11.50 4.55
CA ASP A 61 -0.16 12.52 3.52
C ASP A 61 0.14 13.92 4.04
N ALA A 62 -0.31 14.25 5.25
CA ALA A 62 -0.05 15.54 5.89
C ALA A 62 1.44 15.75 6.23
N LEU A 63 2.23 14.68 6.39
CA LEU A 63 3.68 14.77 6.56
C LEU A 63 4.40 14.92 5.21
N ILE A 64 3.84 14.40 4.11
CA ILE A 64 4.44 14.49 2.77
C ILE A 64 4.18 15.86 2.14
N GLU A 65 2.96 16.38 2.27
CA GLU A 65 2.49 17.61 1.60
C GLU A 65 3.40 18.83 1.80
N PRO A 66 3.93 19.15 3.00
CA PRO A 66 4.82 20.30 3.22
C PRO A 66 6.18 20.18 2.54
N HIS A 67 6.58 18.97 2.15
CA HIS A 67 7.86 18.71 1.48
C HIS A 67 7.75 18.74 -0.05
N LEU A 68 6.54 18.88 -0.59
CA LEU A 68 6.31 19.13 -2.00
C LEU A 68 6.53 20.61 -2.28
N LYS A 69 7.53 20.94 -3.08
CA LYS A 69 7.89 22.35 -3.37
C LYS A 69 6.86 23.03 -4.27
N ASP A 70 6.70 22.49 -5.47
CA ASP A 70 5.90 23.11 -6.55
C ASP A 70 4.79 22.17 -7.04
N TRP A 71 4.51 21.10 -6.30
CA TRP A 71 3.54 20.08 -6.69
C TRP A 71 2.41 20.01 -5.68
N ASP A 72 1.17 20.12 -6.16
CA ASP A 72 -0.01 19.82 -5.35
C ASP A 72 -0.10 18.30 -5.15
N PHE A 73 -0.12 17.87 -3.89
CA PHE A 73 -0.26 16.45 -3.53
C PHE A 73 -1.48 15.81 -4.20
N LYS A 74 -2.58 16.55 -4.37
CA LYS A 74 -3.80 16.06 -5.03
C LYS A 74 -3.59 15.73 -6.51
N ARG A 75 -2.58 16.33 -7.15
CA ARG A 75 -2.23 16.11 -8.56
C ARG A 75 -1.27 14.94 -8.79
N LEU A 76 -0.74 14.32 -7.74
CA LEU A 76 0.03 13.09 -7.87
C LEU A 76 -0.90 11.95 -8.34
N GLY A 77 -0.41 11.09 -9.22
CA GLY A 77 -1.14 9.90 -9.66
C GLY A 77 -1.26 8.89 -8.53
N SER A 78 -2.26 8.01 -8.64
CA SER A 78 -2.53 7.00 -7.60
C SER A 78 -1.37 6.03 -7.39
N MET A 79 -0.53 5.80 -8.41
CA MET A 79 0.65 4.94 -8.30
C MET A 79 1.79 5.64 -7.56
N GLU A 80 1.96 6.94 -7.75
CA GLU A 80 2.99 7.73 -7.07
C GLU A 80 2.63 8.00 -5.60
N LYS A 81 1.34 8.01 -5.27
CA LYS A 81 0.85 8.15 -3.88
C LYS A 81 0.94 6.84 -3.09
N ALA A 82 0.71 5.70 -3.75
CA ALA A 82 0.71 4.35 -3.16
C ALA A 82 2.12 3.84 -2.83
#